data_AF-A0A3D4AZA7-F1
#
_entry.id   AF-A0A3D4AZA7-F1
#
_cell.length_a   1.000
_cell.length_b   1.000
_cell.length_c   1.000
_cell.angle_alpha   90.00
_cell.angle_beta   90.00
_cell.angle_gamma   90.00
#
_symmetry.space_group_name_H-M   'P 1'
#
loop_
_entity.id
_entity.type
_entity.pdbx_description
1 polymer ?
#
loop_
_entity_poly.entity_id
_entity_poly.type
_entity_poly.pdbx_seq_one_letter_code
_entity_poly.pdbx_strand_id
1 'polypeptide(L)'
;VEAYDAIPYNAAIMHKAGVVVTLNSDSNELARRLNKEAAKAVKYGGVSEIEALKFVTLNAAKQFEIDDRVGSLEAGKDADFVIWSGHPLSTYTICEQTWIDGRRYFDLEEDRVMRKQVEKERM
;
A
#
# COMPACT_ATOMS: atom_id res chain seq x y z
N VAL A 1 -2.07 -20.91 -15.30
CA VAL A 1 -1.92 -19.49 -14.91
C VAL A 1 -3.21 -19.10 -14.22
N GLU A 2 -3.13 -18.64 -12.97
CA GLU A 2 -4.30 -18.31 -12.13
C GLU A 2 -5.15 -17.14 -12.68
N ALA A 3 -4.50 -16.19 -13.36
CA ALA A 3 -5.09 -14.95 -13.85
C ALA A 3 -5.14 -14.87 -15.39
N TYR A 4 -5.41 -15.97 -16.09
CA TYR A 4 -5.30 -16.03 -17.57
C TYR A 4 -6.17 -14.99 -18.29
N ASP A 5 -7.40 -14.76 -17.82
CA ASP A 5 -8.36 -13.79 -18.38
C ASP A 5 -8.57 -12.57 -17.46
N ALA A 6 -7.62 -12.26 -16.58
CA ALA A 6 -7.77 -11.17 -15.64
C ALA A 6 -7.76 -9.80 -16.34
N ILE A 7 -8.67 -8.92 -15.89
CA ILE A 7 -8.76 -7.54 -16.37
C ILE A 7 -8.40 -6.55 -15.26
N PRO A 8 -7.75 -5.41 -15.57
CA PRO A 8 -7.36 -4.43 -14.55
C PRO A 8 -8.54 -3.56 -14.05
N TYR A 9 -9.74 -3.76 -14.58
CA TYR A 9 -10.92 -2.93 -14.34
C TYR A 9 -11.79 -3.39 -13.16
N ASN A 10 -11.58 -4.61 -12.63
CA ASN A 10 -12.48 -5.23 -11.65
C ASN A 10 -12.74 -4.33 -10.43
N ALA A 11 -11.68 -3.81 -9.82
CA ALA A 11 -11.80 -2.91 -8.67
C ALA A 11 -12.61 -1.65 -9.01
N ALA A 12 -12.40 -1.08 -10.20
CA ALA A 12 -13.11 0.11 -10.64
C ALA A 12 -14.59 -0.15 -10.96
N ILE A 13 -14.91 -1.32 -11.54
CA ILE A 13 -16.29 -1.73 -11.82
C ILE A 13 -17.05 -1.87 -10.50
N MET A 14 -16.48 -2.58 -9.52
CA MET A 14 -17.09 -2.76 -8.20
C MET A 14 -17.25 -1.43 -7.45
N HIS A 15 -16.22 -0.58 -7.48
CA HIS A 15 -16.29 0.75 -6.88
C HIS A 15 -17.40 1.62 -7.48
N LYS A 16 -17.55 1.61 -8.82
CA LYS A 16 -18.65 2.31 -9.51
C LYS A 16 -20.03 1.78 -9.14
N ALA A 17 -20.12 0.49 -8.78
CA ALA A 17 -21.34 -0.12 -8.29
C ALA A 17 -21.64 0.19 -6.80
N GLY A 18 -20.80 0.96 -6.12
CA GLY A 18 -20.96 1.33 -4.71
C GLY A 18 -20.42 0.30 -3.71
N VAL A 19 -19.66 -0.69 -4.17
CA VAL A 19 -19.04 -1.70 -3.29
C VAL A 19 -17.84 -1.08 -2.57
N VAL A 20 -17.68 -1.41 -1.28
CA VAL A 20 -16.45 -1.13 -0.54
C VAL A 20 -15.37 -2.11 -1.02
N VAL A 21 -14.43 -1.62 -1.84
CA VAL A 21 -13.42 -2.47 -2.51
C VAL A 21 -12.10 -2.46 -1.75
N THR A 22 -11.50 -3.64 -1.57
CA THR A 22 -10.13 -3.82 -1.07
C THR A 22 -9.31 -4.63 -2.08
N LEU A 23 -8.02 -4.33 -2.19
CA LEU A 23 -7.07 -5.12 -2.97
C LEU A 23 -6.19 -5.96 -2.05
N ASN A 24 -6.07 -7.24 -2.38
CA ASN A 24 -5.16 -8.20 -1.74
C ASN A 24 -4.24 -8.80 -2.81
N SER A 25 -3.00 -9.11 -2.45
CA SER A 25 -2.01 -9.70 -3.36
C SER A 25 -1.94 -11.22 -3.33
N ASP A 26 -2.38 -11.85 -2.23
CA ASP A 26 -2.20 -13.28 -1.92
C ASP A 26 -0.76 -13.79 -2.15
N SER A 27 0.22 -12.91 -1.91
CA SER A 27 1.63 -13.15 -2.23
C SER A 27 2.54 -12.29 -1.36
N ASN A 28 3.54 -12.94 -0.75
CA ASN A 28 4.55 -12.28 0.09
C ASN A 28 5.36 -11.22 -0.67
N GLU A 29 5.64 -11.45 -1.95
CA GLU A 29 6.41 -10.52 -2.78
C GLU A 29 5.56 -9.34 -3.27
N LEU A 30 4.34 -9.63 -3.74
CA LEU A 30 3.45 -8.59 -4.27
C LEU A 30 2.77 -7.76 -3.18
N ALA A 31 2.63 -8.29 -1.96
CA ALA A 31 2.07 -7.55 -0.81
C ALA A 31 2.81 -6.22 -0.59
N ARG A 32 4.13 -6.22 -0.84
CA ARG A 32 5.01 -5.04 -0.72
C ARG A 32 4.78 -3.97 -1.79
N ARG A 33 3.88 -4.22 -2.75
CA ARG A 33 3.63 -3.38 -3.92
C ARG A 33 2.13 -3.10 -4.13
N LEU A 34 1.30 -3.30 -3.11
CA LEU A 34 -0.15 -3.06 -3.19
C LEU A 34 -0.50 -1.63 -3.60
N ASN A 35 0.32 -0.63 -3.26
CA ASN A 35 0.17 0.74 -3.76
C ASN A 35 0.21 0.83 -5.29
N LYS A 36 1.02 0.00 -5.96
CA LYS A 36 1.08 -0.10 -7.43
C LYS A 36 -0.14 -0.83 -8.00
N GLU A 37 -0.68 -1.80 -7.27
CA GLU A 37 -1.93 -2.46 -7.64
C GLU A 37 -3.11 -1.48 -7.57
N ALA A 38 -3.18 -0.65 -6.53
CA ALA A 38 -4.14 0.44 -6.43
C ALA A 38 -4.01 1.45 -7.60
N ALA A 39 -2.78 1.79 -8.01
CA ALA A 39 -2.54 2.71 -9.13
C ALA A 39 -3.13 2.20 -10.47
N LYS A 40 -3.31 0.88 -10.64
CA LYS A 40 -3.97 0.33 -11.84
C LYS A 40 -5.44 0.77 -11.92
N ALA A 41 -6.14 0.89 -10.80
CA ALA A 41 -7.53 1.36 -10.78
C ALA A 41 -7.64 2.82 -11.27
N VAL A 42 -6.63 3.65 -11.00
CA VAL A 42 -6.53 5.00 -11.56
C VAL A 42 -6.31 4.94 -13.06
N LYS A 43 -5.24 4.24 -13.48
CA LYS A 43 -4.81 4.19 -14.89
C LYS A 43 -5.86 3.61 -15.84
N TYR A 44 -6.49 2.50 -15.45
CA TYR A 44 -7.41 1.76 -16.31
C TYR A 44 -8.87 2.12 -15.99
N GLY A 45 -9.23 2.22 -14.71
CA GLY A 45 -10.61 2.38 -14.27
C GLY A 45 -11.13 3.82 -14.20
N GLY A 46 -10.23 4.81 -14.23
CA GLY A 46 -10.57 6.23 -14.01
C GLY A 46 -10.98 6.54 -12.57
N VAL A 47 -10.59 5.70 -11.61
CA VAL A 47 -10.81 5.94 -10.18
C VAL A 47 -9.92 7.11 -9.74
N SER A 48 -10.40 7.99 -8.87
CA SER A 48 -9.57 9.07 -8.33
C SER A 48 -8.43 8.51 -7.49
N GLU A 49 -7.31 9.24 -7.39
CA GLU A 49 -6.14 8.77 -6.62
C GLU A 49 -6.47 8.53 -5.14
N ILE A 50 -7.32 9.38 -4.55
CA ILE A 50 -7.77 9.21 -3.16
C ILE A 50 -8.60 7.94 -2.98
N GLU A 51 -9.55 7.65 -3.87
CA GLU A 51 -10.35 6.43 -3.78
C GLU A 51 -9.50 5.18 -4.04
N ALA A 52 -8.58 5.24 -4.99
CA ALA A 52 -7.66 4.14 -5.24
C ALA A 52 -6.76 3.87 -4.02
N LEU A 53 -6.26 4.90 -3.33
CA LEU A 53 -5.46 4.71 -2.13
C LEU A 53 -6.26 4.05 -1.01
N LYS A 54 -7.56 4.38 -0.86
CA LYS A 54 -8.45 3.72 0.12
C LYS A 54 -8.59 2.22 -0.11
N PHE A 55 -8.43 1.72 -1.35
CA PHE A 55 -8.51 0.29 -1.64
C PHE A 55 -7.43 -0.54 -0.95
N VAL A 56 -6.35 0.09 -0.50
CA VAL A 56 -5.24 -0.55 0.22
C VAL A 56 -5.02 0.03 1.62
N THR A 57 -5.95 0.86 2.11
CA THR A 57 -5.91 1.47 3.44
C THR A 57 -7.27 1.40 4.12
N LEU A 58 -8.06 2.47 4.06
CA LEU A 58 -9.29 2.66 4.82
C LEU A 58 -10.36 1.59 4.54
N ASN A 59 -10.47 1.12 3.30
CA ASN A 59 -11.51 0.13 2.96
C ASN A 59 -11.22 -1.24 3.60
N ALA A 60 -9.94 -1.62 3.69
CA ALA A 60 -9.54 -2.82 4.40
C ALA A 60 -9.85 -2.69 5.89
N ALA A 61 -9.50 -1.55 6.50
CA ALA A 61 -9.79 -1.29 7.91
C ALA A 61 -11.29 -1.35 8.22
N LYS A 62 -12.14 -0.80 7.34
CA LYS A 62 -13.60 -0.87 7.47
C LYS A 62 -14.14 -2.29 7.38
N GLN A 63 -13.63 -3.09 6.45
CA GLN A 63 -14.05 -4.48 6.28
C GLN A 63 -13.65 -5.37 7.48
N PHE A 64 -12.57 -5.01 8.18
CA PHE A 64 -12.13 -5.67 9.41
C PHE A 64 -12.69 -5.03 10.69
N GLU A 65 -13.54 -4.00 10.57
CA GLU A 65 -14.13 -3.27 11.71
C GLU A 65 -13.07 -2.70 12.69
N ILE A 66 -11.96 -2.19 12.14
CA ILE A 66 -10.87 -1.55 12.89
C ILE A 66 -10.53 -0.16 12.34
N ASP A 67 -11.45 0.45 11.58
CA ASP A 67 -11.25 1.79 11.00
C ASP A 67 -11.33 2.91 12.02
N ASP A 68 -11.76 2.65 13.25
CA ASP A 68 -11.59 3.53 14.41
C ASP A 68 -10.13 3.63 14.86
N ARG A 69 -9.29 2.65 14.50
CA ARG A 69 -7.88 2.57 14.89
C ARG A 69 -6.90 2.83 13.76
N VAL A 70 -7.17 2.35 12.55
CA VAL A 70 -6.19 2.39 11.43
C VAL A 70 -6.83 2.79 10.09
N GLY A 71 -6.01 2.93 9.05
CA GLY A 71 -6.47 3.11 7.67
C GLY A 71 -6.65 4.56 7.21
N SER A 72 -6.58 5.54 8.11
CA SER A 72 -6.51 6.97 7.77
C SER A 72 -5.66 7.75 8.78
N LEU A 73 -5.22 8.95 8.38
CA LEU A 73 -4.42 9.85 9.21
C LEU A 73 -5.35 10.84 9.93
N GLU A 74 -5.83 10.42 11.10
CA GLU A 74 -6.75 11.20 11.94
C GLU A 74 -6.27 11.16 13.40
N ALA A 75 -6.51 12.22 14.15
CA ALA A 75 -6.15 12.27 15.56
C ALA A 75 -6.91 11.20 16.36
N GLY A 76 -6.20 10.47 17.22
CA GLY A 76 -6.77 9.37 18.03
C GLY A 76 -6.58 7.98 17.43
N LYS A 77 -6.13 7.86 16.18
CA LYS A 77 -5.78 6.59 15.52
C LYS A 77 -4.36 6.14 15.86
N ASP A 78 -4.09 4.86 15.65
CA ASP A 78 -2.76 4.27 15.75
C ASP A 78 -1.85 4.95 14.71
N ALA A 79 -0.62 5.27 15.11
CA ALA A 79 0.32 6.01 14.29
C ALA A 79 1.03 5.09 13.27
N ASP A 80 0.22 4.50 12.40
CA ASP A 80 0.60 3.58 11.33
C ASP A 80 0.62 4.32 9.99
N PHE A 81 1.81 4.64 9.50
CA PHE A 81 1.95 5.41 8.26
C PHE A 81 3.28 5.16 7.55
N VAL A 82 3.33 5.60 6.30
CA VAL A 82 4.50 5.47 5.44
C VAL A 82 4.91 6.85 4.94
N ILE A 83 6.21 7.13 5.01
CA ILE A 83 6.80 8.29 4.35
C ILE A 83 7.30 7.84 2.98
N TRP A 84 6.80 8.50 1.95
CA TRP A 84 7.12 8.24 0.56
C TRP A 84 7.95 9.40 0.00
N SER A 85 8.91 9.09 -0.89
CA SER A 85 9.71 10.10 -1.59
C SER A 85 8.91 10.98 -2.56
N GLY A 86 7.64 10.65 -2.78
CA GLY A 86 6.73 11.33 -3.69
C GLY A 86 5.32 10.78 -3.57
N HIS A 87 4.51 10.94 -4.61
CA HIS A 87 3.13 10.47 -4.58
C HIS A 87 3.05 8.93 -4.42
N PRO A 88 2.30 8.38 -3.44
CA PRO A 88 2.33 6.94 -3.10
C PRO A 88 1.91 6.00 -4.24
N LEU A 89 1.07 6.46 -5.16
CA LEU A 89 0.63 5.68 -6.33
C LEU A 89 1.59 5.77 -7.53
N SER A 90 2.65 6.57 -7.44
CA SER A 90 3.65 6.69 -8.49
C SER A 90 4.52 5.44 -8.56
N THR A 91 4.84 4.96 -9.76
CA THR A 91 5.79 3.85 -9.95
C THR A 91 7.23 4.22 -9.58
N TYR A 92 7.55 5.52 -9.57
CA TYR A 92 8.87 6.08 -9.24
C TYR A 92 9.04 6.36 -7.74
N THR A 93 7.96 6.33 -6.95
CA THR A 93 8.08 6.57 -5.52
C THR A 93 8.72 5.38 -4.81
N ILE A 94 9.43 5.68 -3.73
CA ILE A 94 10.09 4.72 -2.86
C ILE A 94 9.63 4.98 -1.43
N CYS A 95 9.41 3.90 -0.70
CA CYS A 95 9.14 3.95 0.74
C CYS A 95 10.43 4.37 1.42
N GLU A 96 10.44 5.56 2.02
CA GLU A 96 11.58 6.08 2.77
C GLU A 96 11.55 5.59 4.20
N GLN A 97 10.36 5.59 4.82
CA GLN A 97 10.17 5.15 6.20
C GLN A 97 8.84 4.44 6.39
N THR A 98 8.80 3.48 7.31
CA THR A 98 7.56 2.85 7.78
C THR A 98 7.45 3.01 9.28
N TRP A 99 6.29 3.47 9.72
CA TRP A 99 5.95 3.71 11.11
C TRP A 99 4.80 2.79 11.51
N ILE A 100 4.95 2.12 12.64
CA ILE A 100 3.93 1.22 13.22
C ILE A 100 3.85 1.55 14.71
N ASP A 101 2.65 1.79 15.23
CA ASP A 101 2.40 2.20 16.62
C ASP A 101 3.28 3.40 17.04
N GLY A 102 3.53 4.33 16.11
CA GLY A 102 4.36 5.52 16.36
C GLY A 102 5.86 5.25 16.49
N ARG A 103 6.31 4.03 16.19
CA ARG A 103 7.74 3.68 16.15
C ARG A 103 8.19 3.53 14.70
N ARG A 104 9.37 4.05 14.36
CA ARG A 104 9.97 3.86 13.03
C ARG A 104 10.55 2.45 12.94
N TYR A 105 9.90 1.58 12.17
CA TYR A 105 10.32 0.19 11.96
C TYR A 105 11.25 0.04 10.75
N PHE A 106 11.17 0.95 9.79
CA PHE A 106 12.01 0.96 8.62
C PHE A 106 12.48 2.38 8.30
N ASP A 107 13.75 2.49 7.92
CA ASP A 107 14.35 3.69 7.35
C ASP A 107 15.30 3.28 6.22
N LEU A 108 15.16 3.91 5.06
CA LEU A 108 15.89 3.56 3.85
C LEU A 108 17.40 3.78 3.97
N GLU A 109 17.86 4.79 4.71
CA GLU A 109 19.29 5.06 4.87
C GLU A 109 19.93 4.05 5.85
N GLU A 110 19.21 3.71 6.93
CA GLU A 110 19.66 2.70 7.88
C GLU A 110 19.77 1.31 7.21
N ASP A 111 18.77 0.92 6.42
CA ASP A 111 18.78 -0.33 5.65
C ASP A 111 19.97 -0.40 4.66
N ARG A 112 20.29 0.71 3.97
CA ARG A 112 21.45 0.78 3.08
C ARG A 112 22.77 0.53 3.81
N VAL A 113 22.93 1.07 5.03
CA VAL A 113 24.11 0.85 5.85
C VAL A 113 24.20 -0.61 6.30
N MET A 114 23.10 -1.16 6.80
CA MET A 114 23.03 -2.56 7.26
C MET A 114 23.38 -3.55 6.13
N ARG A 115 22.86 -3.36 4.92
CA ARG A 115 23.17 -4.23 3.77
C ARG A 115 24.65 -4.23 3.41
N LYS A 116 25.29 -3.05 3.41
CA LYS A 116 26.74 -2.95 3.17
C LYS A 116 27.55 -3.68 4.22
N GLN A 117 27.09 -3.70 5.48
CA GLN A 117 27.76 -4.44 6.54
C GLN A 117 27.60 -5.96 6.36
N VAL A 118 26.38 -6.43 6.09
CA VAL A 118 26.11 -7.86 5.83
C VAL A 118 26.91 -8.38 4.63
N GLU A 119 27.06 -7.58 3.57
CA GLU A 119 27.90 -7.94 2.42
C GLU A 119 29.38 -8.11 2.81
N LYS A 120 29.92 -7.21 3.64
CA LYS A 120 31.30 -7.32 4.14
C LYS A 120 31.51 -8.54 5.03
N GLU A 121 30.52 -8.92 5.84
CA GLU A 121 30.60 -10.11 6.70
C GLU A 121 30.52 -11.43 5.92
N ARG A 122 30.02 -11.40 4.69
CA ARG A 122 29.91 -12.56 3.79
C ARG A 122 31.11 -12.75 2.87
N MET A 123 32.03 -11.78 2.83
CA MET A 123 33.29 -11.84 2.08
C MET A 123 34.42 -12.37 2.96
#